data_AF-A0A355F1G6-F1
#
_entry.id   AF-A0A355F1G6-F1
#
_cell.length_a   1.000
_cell.length_b   1.000
_cell.length_c   1.000
_cell.angle_alpha   90.00
_cell.angle_beta   90.00
_cell.angle_gamma   90.00
#
_symmetry.space_group_name_H-M   'P 1'
#
loop_
_entity.id
_entity.type
_entity.pdbx_description
1 polymer ?
#
loop_
_entity_poly.entity_id
_entity_poly.type
_entity_poly.pdbx_seq_one_letter_code
_entity_poly.pdbx_strand_id
1 'polypeptide(L)' 'DVHIRRLRKALGDHDRLVQTVRGAGYRFSEKLAEA' A
#
# COMPACT_ATOMS: atom_id res chain seq x y z
N ASP A 1 2.29 4.29 -10.78
CA ASP A 1 1.35 5.07 -9.93
C ASP A 1 -0.10 4.59 -10.10
N VAL A 2 -0.66 4.58 -11.33
CA VAL A 2 -2.04 4.09 -11.55
C VAL A 2 -2.30 2.66 -11.06
N HIS A 3 -1.32 1.75 -11.18
CA HIS A 3 -1.46 0.36 -10.71
C HIS A 3 -1.61 0.27 -9.19
N ILE A 4 -0.78 0.98 -8.42
CA ILE A 4 -0.89 0.97 -6.95
C ILE A 4 -2.18 1.64 -6.49
N ARG A 5 -2.63 2.71 -7.16
CA ARG A 5 -3.89 3.38 -6.83
C ARG A 5 -5.09 2.46 -7.06
N ARG A 6 -5.11 1.74 -8.17
CA ARG A 6 -6.17 0.76 -8.47
C ARG A 6 -6.14 -0.40 -7.47
N LEU A 7 -4.97 -0.91 -7.13
CA LEU A 7 -4.81 -1.97 -6.13
C LEU A 7 -5.34 -1.51 -4.76
N ARG A 8 -4.90 -0.35 -4.26
CA ARG A 8 -5.38 0.20 -2.99
C ARG A 8 -6.89 0.38 -2.97
N LYS A 9 -7.47 0.87 -4.07
CA LYS A 9 -8.94 0.97 -4.21
C LYS A 9 -9.64 -0.39 -4.14
N ALA A 10 -9.06 -1.43 -4.73
CA ALA A 10 -9.60 -2.79 -4.67
C ALA A 10 -9.46 -3.44 -3.28
N LEU A 11 -8.47 -3.02 -2.48
CA LEU A 11 -8.23 -3.52 -1.11
C LEU A 11 -9.16 -2.91 -0.05
N GLY A 12 -9.75 -1.74 -0.31
CA GLY A 12 -10.64 -1.06 0.65
C GLY A 12 -9.91 -0.76 1.96
N ASP A 13 -10.49 -1.20 3.08
CA ASP A 13 -9.94 -0.98 4.44
C ASP A 13 -8.55 -1.58 4.66
N HIS A 14 -8.11 -2.47 3.78
CA HIS A 14 -6.81 -3.14 3.82
C HIS A 14 -5.73 -2.42 2.99
N ASP A 15 -6.03 -1.27 2.40
CA ASP A 15 -5.06 -0.51 1.58
C ASP A 15 -3.77 -0.14 2.35
N ARG A 16 -3.90 0.05 3.67
CA ARG A 16 -2.83 0.35 4.62
C ARG A 16 -1.80 -0.76 4.77
N LEU A 17 -2.10 -1.97 4.31
CA LEU A 17 -1.13 -3.07 4.28
C LEU A 17 -0.08 -2.87 3.18
N VAL A 18 -0.33 -1.98 2.21
CA VAL A 18 0.62 -1.73 1.11
C VAL A 18 1.33 -0.39 1.31
N GLN A 19 2.57 -0.46 1.77
CA GLN A 19 3.42 0.68 2.09
C GLN A 19 4.24 1.13 0.88
N THR A 20 4.43 2.44 0.74
CA THR A 20 5.33 3.01 -0.25
C THR A 20 6.75 3.10 0.32
N VAL A 21 7.72 2.48 -0.34
CA VAL A 21 9.14 2.54 0.02
C VAL A 21 9.85 3.46 -0.96
N ARG A 22 10.33 4.61 -0.48
CA ARG A 22 11.01 5.62 -1.31
C ARG A 22 12.24 5.00 -1.99
N GLY A 23 12.33 5.13 -3.32
CA GLY A 23 13.45 4.62 -4.11
C GLY A 23 13.44 3.12 -4.39
N ALA A 24 12.50 2.35 -3.82
CA ALA A 24 12.43 0.90 -4.00
C ALA A 24 11.08 0.39 -4.52
N GLY A 25 9.96 1.09 -4.26
CA GLY A 25 8.64 0.73 -4.77
C GLY A 25 7.61 0.53 -3.66
N TYR A 26 6.99 -0.65 -3.61
CA TYR A 26 5.92 -0.96 -2.65
C TYR A 26 6.23 -2.25 -1.89
N ARG A 27 5.80 -2.31 -0.64
CA ARG A 27 5.94 -3.48 0.22
C ARG A 27 4.61 -3.82 0.87
N PHE A 28 4.32 -5.11 1.00
CA PHE A 28 3.26 -5.60 1.86
C PHE A 28 3.75 -5.68 3.31
N SER A 29 3.00 -5.13 4.25
CA SER A 29 3.29 -5.11 5.68
C SER A 29 2.16 -5.82 6.42
N GLU A 30 2.52 -6.76 7.29
CA GLU A 30 1.58 -7.41 8.22
C GLU A 30 1.18 -6.47 9.37
N LYS A 31 1.92 -5.36 9.54
CA LYS A 31 1.59 -4.29 10.48
C LYS A 31 0.94 -3.13 9.72
N LEU A 32 -0.21 -2.67 10.19
CA LEU A 32 -0.82 -1.44 9.69
C LEU A 32 0.21 -0.31 9.82
N ALA A 33 0.40 0.47 8.76
CA ALA A 33 1.19 1.69 8.86
C ALA A 33 0.53 2.59 9.92
N GLU A 34 1.24 2.83 11.04
CA GLU A 34 0.84 3.83 12.02
C GLU A 34 0.90 5.21 11.35
N ALA A 35 -0.12 6.03 11.65
CA ALA A 35 -0.35 7.32 11.00
C ALA A 35 0.68 8.38 11.42
#